data_AF-A0A3C0MZ64-F1
#
_entry.id   AF-A0A3C0MZ64-F1
#
_cell.length_a   1.000
_cell.length_b   1.000
_cell.length_c   1.000
_cell.angle_alpha   90.00
_cell.angle_beta   90.00
_cell.angle_gamma   90.00
#
_symmetry.space_group_name_H-M   'P 1'
#
loop_
_entity.id
_entity.type
_entity.pdbx_description
1 polymer ?
#
loop_
_entity_poly.entity_id
_entity_poly.type
_entity_poly.pdbx_seq_one_letter_code
_entity_poly.pdbx_strand_id
1 'polypeptide(L)'
;MPKIRLCRKSSRSSWRKGSMSFFLVGINNRSAPLEVRERFFVASKDLEETLASVRRHWPLKGAVILSTCNRVEVYCEADNSIHLKDLLGFLASRPLLEKYETYEKEGRSAVEHLFSVASGLESDIVGEKEILGQVRQAYLIARQAGATSPFVNAVFERAIFAGKLARRKFDLFQEGPSIAGAAVENARVLSAGLEGKNIFILGAGLVAAALAKECALNGASCVFVANRTIARAKELAARFDAAALRFDEFYDRLDEADIIFCATASKHFVLKKDIFQGNRHTEKGVIIFDLALPRDVEPDIRGLRGVRLFDLDQISSGDNYSRPVTDEIRALIASKAEYFFKRYLWRSGSEYGQARWQESRPLRPCLS
;
A
#
# COMPACT_ATOMS: atom_id res chain seq x y z
N MET A 1 -44.52 -40.12 -14.61
CA MET A 1 -43.58 -39.17 -15.26
C MET A 1 -42.50 -38.77 -14.25
N PRO A 2 -41.24 -39.24 -14.38
CA PRO A 2 -40.19 -38.94 -13.42
C PRO A 2 -39.46 -37.63 -13.78
N LYS A 3 -39.20 -36.80 -12.75
CA LYS A 3 -38.42 -35.56 -12.85
C LYS A 3 -36.93 -35.88 -13.03
N ILE A 4 -36.36 -35.49 -14.17
CA ILE A 4 -34.92 -35.54 -14.42
C ILE A 4 -34.26 -34.34 -13.72
N ARG A 5 -33.46 -34.61 -12.68
CA ARG A 5 -32.51 -33.63 -12.11
C ARG A 5 -31.33 -33.47 -13.06
N LEU A 6 -31.18 -32.30 -13.66
CA LEU A 6 -29.96 -31.91 -14.37
C LEU A 6 -28.86 -31.57 -13.36
N CYS A 7 -28.05 -32.57 -13.03
CA CYS A 7 -26.78 -32.40 -12.34
C CYS A 7 -25.80 -31.67 -13.30
N ARG A 8 -25.57 -30.36 -13.09
CA ARG A 8 -24.50 -29.64 -13.78
C ARG A 8 -23.15 -30.19 -13.30
N LYS A 9 -22.55 -31.09 -14.08
CA LYS A 9 -21.15 -31.51 -13.93
C LYS A 9 -20.27 -30.25 -14.03
N SER A 10 -19.61 -29.87 -12.94
CA SER A 10 -18.50 -28.93 -13.00
C SER A 10 -17.39 -29.58 -13.84
N SER A 11 -17.07 -28.98 -14.98
CA SER A 11 -15.94 -29.40 -15.79
C SER A 11 -14.63 -29.12 -15.03
N ARG A 12 -14.16 -30.11 -14.26
CA ARG A 12 -12.75 -30.18 -13.86
C ARG A 12 -11.96 -30.47 -15.13
N SER A 13 -11.49 -29.44 -15.81
CA SER A 13 -10.54 -29.56 -16.90
C SER A 13 -9.23 -30.14 -16.35
N SER A 14 -8.82 -31.29 -16.89
CA SER A 14 -7.56 -31.96 -16.57
C SER A 14 -6.38 -31.08 -16.97
N TRP A 15 -5.60 -30.65 -15.98
CA TRP A 15 -4.44 -29.77 -16.16
C TRP A 15 -3.26 -30.53 -16.75
N ARG A 16 -2.70 -30.04 -17.87
CA ARG A 16 -1.45 -30.54 -18.46
C ARG A 16 -0.24 -29.97 -17.70
N LYS A 17 0.78 -30.81 -17.49
CA LYS A 17 2.11 -30.47 -16.96
C LYS A 17 2.70 -29.28 -17.74
N GLY A 18 2.94 -28.15 -17.07
CA GLY A 18 3.59 -26.96 -17.63
C GLY A 18 2.99 -25.60 -17.24
N SER A 19 2.01 -25.54 -16.32
CA SER A 19 1.39 -24.27 -15.92
C SER A 19 2.33 -23.44 -15.05
N MET A 20 2.68 -22.24 -15.53
CA MET A 20 3.35 -21.22 -14.72
C MET A 20 2.52 -20.87 -13.49
N SER A 21 3.19 -20.82 -12.36
CA SER A 21 2.55 -20.90 -11.06
C SER A 21 2.87 -19.68 -10.20
N PHE A 22 2.53 -18.51 -10.76
CA PHE A 22 2.59 -17.23 -10.06
C PHE A 22 1.27 -17.00 -9.35
N PHE A 23 1.32 -16.73 -8.06
CA PHE A 23 0.14 -16.53 -7.26
C PHE A 23 0.24 -15.23 -6.48
N LEU A 24 -0.93 -14.65 -6.24
CA LEU A 24 -1.13 -13.54 -5.33
C LEU A 24 -2.28 -13.90 -4.41
N VAL A 25 -2.10 -13.59 -3.13
CA VAL A 25 -3.17 -13.54 -2.14
C VAL A 25 -3.03 -12.23 -1.37
N GLY A 26 -4.14 -11.56 -1.13
CA GLY A 26 -4.10 -10.30 -0.41
C GLY A 26 -5.40 -9.94 0.29
N ILE A 27 -5.26 -8.93 1.15
CA ILE A 27 -6.33 -8.19 1.81
C ILE A 27 -6.06 -6.70 1.59
N ASN A 28 -7.12 -5.90 1.50
CA ASN A 28 -7.01 -4.46 1.29
C ASN A 28 -8.11 -3.71 2.05
N ASN A 29 -8.03 -2.38 2.08
CA ASN A 29 -8.98 -1.49 2.74
C ASN A 29 -10.44 -1.63 2.25
N ARG A 30 -10.65 -2.05 0.99
CA ARG A 30 -12.00 -2.33 0.45
C ARG A 30 -12.63 -3.59 1.04
N SER A 31 -11.79 -4.53 1.50
CA SER A 31 -12.21 -5.85 2.00
C SER A 31 -12.10 -5.99 3.53
N ALA A 32 -11.33 -5.11 4.18
CA ALA A 32 -11.15 -5.13 5.63
C ALA A 32 -10.85 -3.74 6.21
N PRO A 33 -11.43 -3.42 7.38
CA PRO A 33 -11.16 -2.16 8.06
C PRO A 33 -9.72 -2.09 8.59
N LEU A 34 -9.25 -0.88 8.88
CA LEU A 34 -7.91 -0.62 9.40
C LEU A 34 -7.49 -1.55 10.55
N GLU A 35 -8.35 -1.76 11.55
CA GLU A 35 -8.05 -2.62 12.72
C GLU A 35 -7.66 -4.05 12.34
N VAL A 36 -8.23 -4.58 11.26
CA VAL A 36 -7.91 -5.92 10.77
C VAL A 36 -6.59 -5.88 10.04
N ARG A 37 -6.40 -4.90 9.16
CA ARG A 37 -5.21 -4.76 8.32
C ARG A 37 -3.95 -4.54 9.15
N GLU A 38 -4.06 -3.85 10.28
CA GLU A 38 -2.99 -3.73 11.28
C GLU A 38 -2.44 -5.07 11.75
N ARG A 39 -3.30 -6.08 11.91
CA ARG A 39 -2.87 -7.40 12.38
C ARG A 39 -2.07 -8.16 11.32
N PHE A 40 -2.29 -7.86 10.04
CA PHE A 40 -1.53 -8.43 8.91
C PHE A 40 -0.29 -7.60 8.56
N PHE A 41 -0.12 -6.41 9.14
CA PHE A 41 0.96 -5.52 8.79
C PHE A 41 2.32 -6.12 9.16
N VAL A 42 3.25 -6.08 8.20
CA VAL A 42 4.64 -6.51 8.39
C VAL A 42 5.53 -5.30 8.16
N ALA A 43 6.14 -4.80 9.23
CA ALA A 43 7.04 -3.66 9.14
C ALA A 43 8.25 -3.99 8.25
N SER A 44 8.80 -2.99 7.53
CA SER A 44 9.90 -3.22 6.58
C SER A 44 11.11 -3.93 7.19
N LYS A 45 11.41 -3.68 8.46
CA LYS A 45 12.51 -4.32 9.21
C LYS A 45 12.26 -5.79 9.54
N ASP A 46 11.00 -6.21 9.60
CA ASP A 46 10.59 -7.56 9.95
C ASP A 46 10.32 -8.42 8.68
N LEU A 47 10.29 -7.80 7.49
CA LEU A 47 9.98 -8.46 6.21
C LEU A 47 10.94 -9.60 5.87
N GLU A 48 12.24 -9.42 6.09
CA GLU A 48 13.25 -10.44 5.80
C GLU A 48 13.04 -11.71 6.63
N GLU A 49 12.89 -11.56 7.94
CA GLU A 49 12.63 -12.67 8.87
C GLU A 49 11.28 -13.35 8.58
N THR A 50 10.25 -12.55 8.26
CA THR A 50 8.92 -13.05 7.90
C THR A 50 8.99 -13.89 6.61
N LEU A 51 9.67 -13.40 5.58
CA LEU A 51 9.87 -14.13 4.32
C LEU A 51 10.65 -15.43 4.54
N ALA A 52 11.70 -15.40 5.36
CA ALA A 52 12.46 -16.61 5.71
C ALA A 52 11.58 -17.63 6.44
N SER A 53 10.66 -17.17 7.29
CA SER A 53 9.71 -18.04 8.00
C SER A 53 8.67 -18.63 7.06
N VAL A 54 8.11 -17.85 6.15
CA VAL A 54 7.17 -18.33 5.11
C VAL A 54 7.84 -19.41 4.24
N ARG A 55 9.07 -19.16 3.76
CA ARG A 55 9.79 -20.14 2.91
C ARG A 55 10.18 -21.43 3.63
N ARG A 56 10.24 -21.44 4.96
CA ARG A 56 10.43 -22.67 5.75
C ARG A 56 9.18 -23.54 5.80
N HIS A 57 7.99 -22.93 5.74
CA HIS A 57 6.70 -23.62 5.84
C HIS A 57 6.13 -24.05 4.48
N TRP A 58 6.43 -23.30 3.41
CA TRP A 58 5.95 -23.60 2.06
C TRP A 58 7.10 -23.73 1.06
N PRO A 59 7.04 -24.70 0.13
CA PRO A 59 8.05 -24.89 -0.92
C PRO A 59 7.88 -23.84 -2.04
N LEU A 60 8.22 -22.58 -1.72
CA LEU A 60 8.16 -21.46 -2.66
C LEU A 60 9.49 -21.31 -3.40
N LYS A 61 9.42 -21.17 -4.73
CA LYS A 61 10.58 -20.80 -5.57
C LYS A 61 10.99 -19.36 -5.35
N GLY A 62 10.01 -18.48 -5.14
CA GLY A 62 10.23 -17.08 -4.80
C GLY A 62 8.99 -16.47 -4.17
N ALA A 63 9.18 -15.47 -3.31
CA ALA A 63 8.10 -14.74 -2.64
C ALA A 63 8.47 -13.29 -2.38
N VAL A 64 7.47 -12.40 -2.41
CA VAL A 64 7.57 -11.00 -1.99
C VAL A 64 6.32 -10.66 -1.19
N ILE A 65 6.51 -10.04 -0.02
CA ILE A 65 5.42 -9.51 0.81
C ILE A 65 5.38 -8.00 0.59
N LEU A 66 4.26 -7.50 0.07
CA LEU A 66 3.96 -6.08 -0.01
C LEU A 66 3.01 -5.73 1.14
N SER A 67 3.53 -5.01 2.13
CA SER A 67 2.76 -4.54 3.28
C SER A 67 2.75 -3.01 3.27
N THR A 68 1.56 -2.42 3.12
CA THR A 68 1.35 -0.97 3.07
C THR A 68 0.22 -0.56 3.99
N CYS A 69 0.00 0.75 4.11
CA CYS A 69 -1.12 1.32 4.84
C CYS A 69 -2.50 0.87 4.35
N ASN A 70 -2.65 0.36 3.12
CA ASN A 70 -3.95 0.02 2.52
C ASN A 70 -4.06 -1.44 2.07
N ARG A 71 -2.96 -2.20 2.01
CA ARG A 71 -2.96 -3.60 1.58
C ARG A 71 -1.86 -4.43 2.24
N VAL A 72 -2.14 -5.72 2.38
CA VAL A 72 -1.13 -6.74 2.63
C VAL A 72 -1.30 -7.82 1.57
N GLU A 73 -0.27 -8.00 0.77
CA GLU A 73 -0.25 -8.89 -0.39
C GLU A 73 0.98 -9.79 -0.34
N VAL A 74 0.79 -11.09 -0.57
CA VAL A 74 1.86 -12.07 -0.73
C VAL A 74 1.87 -12.53 -2.19
N TYR A 75 2.94 -12.18 -2.89
CA TYR A 75 3.22 -12.67 -4.24
C TYR A 75 4.18 -13.84 -4.14
N CYS A 76 3.90 -14.96 -4.81
CA CYS A 76 4.78 -16.11 -4.77
C CYS A 76 4.78 -16.94 -6.07
N GLU A 77 5.86 -17.68 -6.27
CA GLU A 77 5.98 -18.72 -7.28
C GLU A 77 6.10 -20.09 -6.59
N ALA A 78 5.27 -21.06 -6.96
CA ALA A 78 5.23 -22.38 -6.32
C ALA A 78 4.82 -23.51 -7.28
N ASP A 79 5.38 -24.71 -7.22
CA ASP A 79 5.07 -25.75 -8.23
C ASP A 79 3.65 -26.35 -8.15
N ASN A 80 3.00 -26.27 -6.99
CA ASN A 80 1.67 -26.83 -6.73
C ASN A 80 0.69 -25.73 -6.31
N SER A 81 -0.61 -26.02 -6.39
CA SER A 81 -1.66 -25.19 -5.80
C SER A 81 -1.51 -25.16 -4.29
N ILE A 82 -0.82 -24.14 -3.77
CA ILE A 82 -0.77 -23.82 -2.35
C ILE A 82 -2.16 -23.27 -1.97
N HIS A 83 -2.66 -23.63 -0.79
CA HIS A 83 -3.79 -22.93 -0.20
C HIS A 83 -3.35 -21.51 0.14
N LEU A 84 -3.54 -20.57 -0.79
CA LEU A 84 -2.92 -19.24 -0.69
C LEU A 84 -3.38 -18.48 0.56
N LYS A 85 -4.62 -18.70 1.02
CA LYS A 85 -5.10 -18.14 2.30
C LYS A 85 -4.24 -18.52 3.49
N ASP A 86 -3.55 -19.66 3.44
CA ASP A 86 -2.67 -20.10 4.52
C ASP A 86 -1.44 -19.19 4.64
N LEU A 87 -0.97 -18.62 3.53
CA LEU A 87 0.12 -17.64 3.51
C LEU A 87 -0.26 -16.35 4.21
N LEU A 88 -1.47 -15.83 3.97
CA LEU A 88 -1.99 -14.69 4.74
C LEU A 88 -2.25 -15.06 6.20
N GLY A 89 -2.76 -16.28 6.44
CA GLY A 89 -3.10 -16.75 7.78
C GLY A 89 -1.88 -16.89 8.66
N PHE A 90 -0.71 -17.11 8.06
CA PHE A 90 0.58 -17.10 8.73
C PHE A 90 0.96 -15.72 9.29
N LEU A 91 0.50 -14.62 8.67
CA LEU A 91 0.88 -13.27 9.07
C LEU A 91 0.12 -12.77 10.32
N ALA A 92 -1.17 -13.13 10.47
CA ALA A 92 -2.02 -12.58 11.53
C ALA A 92 -2.90 -13.60 12.29
N SER A 93 -2.94 -14.87 11.85
CA SER A 93 -3.86 -15.98 12.21
C SER A 93 -5.02 -16.24 11.25
N ARG A 94 -5.36 -17.52 11.04
CA ARG A 94 -6.46 -17.98 10.16
C ARG A 94 -7.87 -17.55 10.59
N PRO A 95 -8.27 -17.59 11.88
CA PRO A 95 -9.64 -17.26 12.28
C PRO A 95 -10.04 -15.81 11.94
N LEU A 96 -9.08 -14.90 11.79
CA LEU A 96 -9.33 -13.55 11.32
C LEU A 96 -9.69 -13.52 9.83
N LEU A 97 -9.07 -14.37 9.00
CA LEU A 97 -9.31 -14.42 7.56
C LEU A 97 -10.68 -14.98 7.17
N GLU A 98 -11.30 -15.79 8.01
CA GLU A 98 -12.63 -16.35 7.73
C GLU A 98 -13.74 -15.30 7.82
N LYS A 99 -13.46 -14.16 8.47
CA LYS A 99 -14.43 -13.07 8.70
C LYS A 99 -14.38 -11.96 7.64
N TYR A 100 -13.32 -11.92 6.83
CA TYR A 100 -13.09 -10.83 5.87
C TYR A 100 -12.80 -11.38 4.48
N GLU A 101 -13.14 -10.61 3.45
CA GLU A 101 -12.89 -11.02 2.08
C GLU A 101 -11.38 -10.97 1.77
N THR A 102 -10.85 -12.04 1.18
CA THR A 102 -9.50 -12.10 0.65
C THR A 102 -9.59 -12.30 -0.85
N TYR A 103 -8.69 -11.71 -1.62
CA TYR A 103 -8.60 -11.97 -3.06
C TYR A 103 -7.39 -12.83 -3.39
N GLU A 104 -7.61 -13.75 -4.33
CA GLU A 104 -6.60 -14.64 -4.88
C GLU A 104 -6.53 -14.43 -6.39
N LYS A 105 -5.31 -14.35 -6.93
CA LYS A 105 -5.06 -14.21 -8.36
C LYS A 105 -3.94 -15.16 -8.79
N GLU A 106 -4.03 -15.66 -10.01
CA GLU A 106 -3.05 -16.60 -10.58
C GLU A 106 -2.55 -16.14 -11.96
N GLY A 107 -1.29 -16.48 -12.25
CA GLY A 107 -0.67 -16.32 -13.55
C GLY A 107 -0.77 -14.88 -14.05
N ARG A 108 -1.39 -14.70 -15.22
CA ARG A 108 -1.54 -13.40 -15.84
C ARG A 108 -2.29 -12.40 -14.95
N SER A 109 -3.33 -12.85 -14.25
CA SER A 109 -4.14 -12.01 -13.37
C SER A 109 -3.33 -11.44 -12.21
N ALA A 110 -2.43 -12.25 -11.61
CA ALA A 110 -1.54 -11.80 -10.56
C ALA A 110 -0.49 -10.79 -11.07
N VAL A 111 0.06 -11.03 -12.27
CA VAL A 111 1.00 -10.10 -12.93
C VAL A 111 0.33 -8.76 -13.23
N GLU A 112 -0.86 -8.79 -13.83
CA GLU A 112 -1.64 -7.60 -14.17
C GLU A 112 -1.97 -6.79 -12.92
N HIS A 113 -2.41 -7.45 -11.84
CA HIS A 113 -2.67 -6.79 -10.56
C HIS A 113 -1.42 -6.11 -10.00
N LEU A 114 -0.27 -6.78 -9.97
CA LEU A 114 0.97 -6.15 -9.52
C LEU A 114 1.35 -4.92 -10.36
N PHE A 115 1.13 -4.96 -11.67
CA PHE A 115 1.41 -3.81 -12.53
C PHE A 115 0.45 -2.65 -12.23
N SER A 116 -0.83 -2.95 -12.00
CA SER A 116 -1.84 -1.97 -11.59
C SER A 116 -1.54 -1.36 -10.22
N VAL A 117 -1.08 -2.16 -9.25
CA VAL A 117 -0.61 -1.67 -7.95
C VAL A 117 0.62 -0.77 -8.11
N ALA A 118 1.64 -1.22 -8.86
CA ALA A 118 2.85 -0.44 -9.09
C ALA A 118 2.59 0.87 -9.85
N SER A 119 1.56 0.93 -10.69
CA SER A 119 1.12 2.15 -11.35
C SER A 119 0.19 3.02 -10.49
N GLY A 120 -0.21 2.58 -9.30
CA GLY A 120 -1.12 3.33 -8.43
C GLY A 120 -2.59 3.30 -8.83
N LEU A 121 -3.00 2.41 -9.76
CA LEU A 121 -4.40 2.25 -10.17
C LEU A 121 -5.26 1.56 -9.12
N GLU A 122 -4.64 0.74 -8.28
CA GLU A 122 -5.33 0.02 -7.21
C GLU A 122 -5.30 0.77 -5.88
N SER A 123 -4.71 1.97 -5.82
CA SER A 123 -4.64 2.81 -4.63
C SER A 123 -5.96 3.56 -4.42
N ASP A 124 -6.36 3.78 -3.16
CA ASP A 124 -7.60 4.53 -2.85
C ASP A 124 -7.51 5.97 -3.32
N ILE A 125 -6.32 6.54 -3.15
CA ILE A 125 -5.92 7.76 -3.82
C ILE A 125 -5.23 7.31 -5.11
N VAL A 126 -6.00 7.23 -6.20
CA VAL A 126 -5.48 6.79 -7.49
C VAL A 126 -4.26 7.64 -7.86
N GLY A 127 -3.12 7.01 -8.13
CA GLY A 127 -1.90 7.74 -8.46
C GLY A 127 -1.05 8.25 -7.31
N GLU A 128 -1.34 7.83 -6.08
CA GLU A 128 -0.47 7.95 -4.90
C GLU A 128 1.02 7.77 -5.31
N LYS A 129 1.89 8.70 -4.91
CA LYS A 129 3.29 8.75 -5.37
C LYS A 129 4.15 7.66 -4.72
N GLU A 130 3.73 7.19 -3.56
CA GLU A 130 4.46 6.35 -2.64
C GLU A 130 4.44 4.85 -3.02
N ILE A 131 3.32 4.35 -3.58
CA ILE A 131 3.13 2.90 -3.82
C ILE A 131 4.18 2.28 -4.74
N LEU A 132 4.65 2.99 -5.76
CA LEU A 132 5.72 2.51 -6.64
C LEU A 132 7.04 2.32 -5.87
N GLY A 133 7.33 3.23 -4.94
CA GLY A 133 8.48 3.15 -4.05
C GLY A 133 8.36 1.96 -3.09
N GLN A 134 7.18 1.75 -2.51
CA GLN A 134 6.88 0.63 -1.62
C GLN A 134 7.02 -0.72 -2.33
N VAL A 135 6.48 -0.87 -3.55
CA VAL A 135 6.66 -2.06 -4.38
C VAL A 135 8.13 -2.33 -4.66
N ARG A 136 8.90 -1.30 -5.01
CA ARG A 136 10.35 -1.41 -5.24
C ARG A 136 11.09 -1.84 -3.97
N GLN A 137 10.76 -1.26 -2.82
CA GLN A 137 11.40 -1.58 -1.56
C GLN A 137 11.11 -3.03 -1.12
N ALA A 138 9.85 -3.46 -1.18
CA ALA A 138 9.43 -4.83 -0.87
C ALA A 138 10.19 -5.85 -1.75
N TYR A 139 10.29 -5.58 -3.06
CA TYR A 139 11.08 -6.39 -3.98
C TYR A 139 12.58 -6.46 -3.59
N LEU A 140 13.20 -5.31 -3.30
CA LEU A 140 14.63 -5.27 -2.98
C LEU A 140 14.94 -6.00 -1.68
N ILE A 141 14.09 -5.87 -0.66
CA ILE A 141 14.23 -6.61 0.61
C ILE A 141 14.13 -8.12 0.35
N ALA A 142 13.11 -8.57 -0.39
CA ALA A 142 12.96 -9.99 -0.72
C ALA A 142 14.15 -10.53 -1.52
N ARG A 143 14.69 -9.73 -2.46
CA ARG A 143 15.86 -10.09 -3.25
C ARG A 143 17.13 -10.19 -2.41
N GLN A 144 17.35 -9.25 -1.49
CA GLN A 144 18.49 -9.27 -0.56
C GLN A 144 18.44 -10.48 0.37
N ALA A 145 17.23 -10.84 0.83
CA ALA A 145 16.98 -12.03 1.64
C ALA A 145 17.12 -13.36 0.86
N GLY A 146 17.48 -13.34 -0.43
CA GLY A 146 17.53 -14.53 -1.28
C GLY A 146 16.17 -15.23 -1.42
N ALA A 147 15.07 -14.50 -1.22
CA ALA A 147 13.70 -15.02 -1.22
C ALA A 147 13.02 -14.96 -2.59
N THR A 148 13.70 -14.49 -3.63
CA THR A 148 13.16 -14.32 -4.98
C THR A 148 13.71 -15.35 -5.98
N SER A 149 12.92 -15.71 -6.98
CA SER A 149 13.34 -16.49 -8.14
C SER A 149 13.67 -15.59 -9.34
N PRO A 150 14.34 -16.10 -10.41
CA PRO A 150 14.52 -15.36 -11.65
C PRO A 150 13.21 -14.85 -12.27
N PHE A 151 12.13 -15.63 -12.14
CA PHE A 151 10.82 -15.23 -12.64
C PHE A 151 10.24 -14.09 -11.80
N VAL A 152 10.23 -14.22 -10.47
CA VAL A 152 9.75 -13.17 -9.56
C VAL A 152 10.51 -11.87 -9.78
N ASN A 153 11.84 -11.93 -9.95
CA ASN A 153 12.67 -10.77 -10.30
C ASN A 153 12.19 -10.10 -11.60
N ALA A 154 11.98 -10.88 -12.66
CA ALA A 154 11.55 -10.35 -13.95
C ALA A 154 10.15 -9.70 -13.88
N VAL A 155 9.22 -10.29 -13.12
CA VAL A 155 7.87 -9.74 -12.93
C VAL A 155 7.94 -8.41 -12.19
N PHE A 156 8.62 -8.35 -11.04
CA PHE A 156 8.69 -7.13 -10.22
C PHE A 156 9.44 -5.99 -10.92
N GLU A 157 10.55 -6.30 -11.60
CA GLU A 157 11.27 -5.29 -12.40
C GLU A 157 10.40 -4.74 -13.52
N ARG A 158 9.59 -5.59 -14.16
CA ARG A 158 8.65 -5.14 -15.20
C ARG A 158 7.49 -4.34 -14.62
N ALA A 159 6.99 -4.69 -13.44
CA ALA A 159 5.96 -3.93 -12.74
C ALA A 159 6.45 -2.52 -12.40
N ILE A 160 7.67 -2.41 -11.86
CA ILE A 160 8.31 -1.12 -11.56
C ILE A 160 8.49 -0.30 -12.84
N PHE A 161 8.91 -0.93 -13.94
CA PHE A 161 9.01 -0.26 -15.24
C PHE A 161 7.65 0.23 -15.75
N ALA A 162 6.61 -0.60 -15.66
CA ALA A 162 5.26 -0.23 -16.08
C ALA A 162 4.72 0.95 -15.25
N GLY A 163 4.92 0.94 -13.93
CA GLY A 163 4.57 2.05 -13.05
C GLY A 163 5.30 3.34 -13.42
N LYS A 164 6.62 3.29 -13.66
CA LYS A 164 7.38 4.46 -14.14
C LYS A 164 6.87 4.98 -15.49
N LEU A 165 6.54 4.08 -16.40
CA LEU A 165 6.01 4.45 -17.72
C LEU A 165 4.66 5.15 -17.60
N ALA A 166 3.74 4.62 -16.78
CA ALA A 166 2.44 5.25 -16.53
C ALA A 166 2.62 6.67 -15.97
N ARG A 167 3.47 6.84 -14.95
CA ARG A 167 3.75 8.15 -14.34
C ARG A 167 4.36 9.18 -15.29
N ARG A 168 5.17 8.73 -16.26
CA ARG A 168 5.73 9.61 -17.28
C ARG A 168 4.72 9.95 -18.38
N LYS A 169 3.82 9.02 -18.69
CA LYS A 169 2.89 9.16 -19.82
C LYS A 169 1.64 9.97 -19.46
N PHE A 170 1.18 9.89 -18.22
CA PHE A 170 -0.08 10.49 -17.80
C PHE A 170 0.14 11.55 -16.72
N ASP A 171 -0.35 12.76 -16.97
CA ASP A 171 -0.20 13.91 -16.06
C ASP A 171 -0.92 13.70 -14.71
N LEU A 172 -1.90 12.79 -14.68
CA LEU A 172 -2.58 12.27 -13.49
C LEU A 172 -1.63 12.03 -12.31
N PHE A 173 -0.42 11.55 -12.59
CA PHE A 173 0.58 11.17 -11.59
C PHE A 173 1.59 12.28 -11.24
N GLN A 174 1.63 13.37 -12.00
CA GLN A 174 2.51 14.51 -11.73
C GLN A 174 1.92 15.39 -10.61
N GLU A 175 0.63 15.67 -10.69
CA GLU A 175 -0.12 16.48 -9.71
C GLU A 175 -1.01 15.65 -8.78
N GLY A 176 -0.87 14.32 -8.80
CA GLY A 176 -1.80 13.45 -8.09
C GLY A 176 -1.80 13.61 -6.56
N PRO A 177 -2.97 13.40 -5.90
CA PRO A 177 -3.09 13.51 -4.46
C PRO A 177 -2.21 12.47 -3.78
N SER A 178 -1.75 12.83 -2.59
CA SER A 178 -1.07 11.92 -1.66
C SER A 178 -1.91 11.82 -0.39
N ILE A 179 -1.71 10.78 0.40
CA ILE A 179 -2.39 10.66 1.70
C ILE A 179 -2.06 11.82 2.62
N ALA A 180 -0.83 12.34 2.55
CA ALA A 180 -0.41 13.52 3.29
C ALA A 180 -1.13 14.78 2.80
N GLY A 181 -1.24 14.98 1.47
CA GLY A 181 -1.98 16.10 0.89
C GLY A 181 -3.47 16.06 1.24
N ALA A 182 -4.09 14.87 1.16
CA ALA A 182 -5.46 14.67 1.59
C ALA A 182 -5.64 14.99 3.09
N ALA A 183 -4.73 14.55 3.95
CA ALA A 183 -4.79 14.85 5.38
C ALA A 183 -4.66 16.36 5.66
N VAL A 184 -3.71 17.04 5.00
CA VAL A 184 -3.51 18.49 5.14
C VAL A 184 -4.70 19.29 4.61
N GLU A 185 -5.29 18.88 3.49
CA GLU A 185 -6.49 19.52 2.95
C GLU A 185 -7.70 19.34 3.87
N ASN A 186 -7.91 18.14 4.41
CA ASN A 186 -8.94 17.90 5.43
C ASN A 186 -8.70 18.78 6.67
N ALA A 187 -7.46 18.87 7.15
CA ALA A 187 -7.08 19.77 8.23
C ALA A 187 -7.47 21.21 7.91
N ARG A 188 -7.05 21.73 6.76
CA ARG A 188 -7.31 23.10 6.29
C ARG A 188 -8.81 23.41 6.25
N VAL A 189 -9.62 22.51 5.71
CA VAL A 189 -11.08 22.66 5.65
C VAL A 189 -11.69 22.67 7.05
N LEU A 190 -11.31 21.72 7.91
CA LEU A 190 -11.86 21.57 9.26
C LEU A 190 -11.41 22.66 10.25
N SER A 191 -10.28 23.32 9.97
CA SER A 191 -9.72 24.41 10.79
C SER A 191 -9.95 25.81 10.22
N ALA A 192 -10.65 25.92 9.08
CA ALA A 192 -10.88 27.16 8.33
C ALA A 192 -9.59 27.88 7.94
N GLY A 193 -8.58 27.13 7.49
CA GLY A 193 -7.24 27.60 7.17
C GLY A 193 -6.17 27.08 8.12
N LEU A 194 -4.91 27.09 7.67
CA LEU A 194 -3.74 26.65 8.46
C LEU A 194 -2.94 27.81 9.05
N GLU A 195 -3.20 29.04 8.61
CA GLU A 195 -2.52 30.23 9.10
C GLU A 195 -2.80 30.43 10.59
N GLY A 196 -1.74 30.68 11.38
CA GLY A 196 -1.82 30.85 12.82
C GLY A 196 -2.16 29.58 13.62
N LYS A 197 -2.24 28.41 12.97
CA LYS A 197 -2.45 27.12 13.65
C LYS A 197 -1.12 26.52 14.09
N ASN A 198 -1.09 26.00 15.31
CA ASN A 198 0.02 25.19 15.80
C ASN A 198 -0.15 23.74 15.33
N ILE A 199 0.65 23.36 14.34
CA ILE A 199 0.61 22.04 13.73
C ILE A 199 1.77 21.20 14.26
N PHE A 200 1.47 20.04 14.83
CA PHE A 200 2.47 19.08 15.28
C PHE A 200 2.49 17.86 14.37
N ILE A 201 3.66 17.51 13.85
CA ILE A 201 3.91 16.30 13.05
C ILE A 201 4.74 15.34 13.90
N LEU A 202 4.15 14.21 14.27
CA LEU A 202 4.80 13.16 15.05
C LEU A 202 5.42 12.13 14.11
N GLY A 203 6.75 12.09 14.09
CA GLY A 203 7.54 11.26 13.20
C GLY A 203 8.40 12.08 12.23
N ALA A 204 9.33 11.39 11.57
CA ALA A 204 10.25 12.00 10.60
C ALA A 204 10.49 11.08 9.39
N GLY A 205 9.50 10.23 9.07
CA GLY A 205 9.53 9.34 7.90
C GLY A 205 9.09 10.04 6.61
N LEU A 206 8.90 9.25 5.55
CA LEU A 206 8.45 9.74 4.24
C LEU A 206 7.10 10.46 4.31
N VAL A 207 6.14 9.90 5.06
CA VAL A 207 4.80 10.51 5.24
C VAL A 207 4.91 11.83 6.02
N ALA A 208 5.70 11.87 7.10
CA ALA A 208 5.98 13.11 7.84
C ALA A 208 6.64 14.18 6.95
N ALA A 209 7.54 13.79 6.05
CA ALA A 209 8.15 14.71 5.10
C ALA A 209 7.17 15.26 4.07
N ALA A 210 6.25 14.43 3.58
CA ALA A 210 5.17 14.87 2.72
C ALA A 210 4.21 15.82 3.46
N LEU A 211 3.82 15.50 4.69
CA LEU A 211 2.98 16.36 5.53
C LEU A 211 3.61 17.74 5.74
N ALA A 212 4.89 17.81 6.12
CA ALA A 212 5.59 19.07 6.34
C ALA A 212 5.62 19.93 5.06
N LYS A 213 5.88 19.29 3.91
CA LYS A 213 5.82 19.94 2.60
C LYS A 213 4.44 20.51 2.29
N GLU A 214 3.40 19.70 2.44
CA GLU A 214 2.02 20.08 2.14
C GLU A 214 1.54 21.20 3.09
N CYS A 215 1.90 21.15 4.38
CA CYS A 215 1.62 22.24 5.31
C CYS A 215 2.26 23.55 4.86
N ALA A 216 3.54 23.53 4.46
CA ALA A 216 4.24 24.72 3.97
C ALA A 216 3.60 25.28 2.68
N LEU A 217 3.22 24.41 1.73
CA LEU A 217 2.54 24.82 0.51
C LEU A 217 1.14 25.41 0.75
N ASN A 218 0.48 25.04 1.86
CA ASN A 218 -0.86 25.49 2.22
C ASN A 218 -0.87 26.59 3.30
N GLY A 219 0.26 27.29 3.49
CA GLY A 219 0.32 28.50 4.31
C GLY A 219 0.34 28.27 5.83
N ALA A 220 0.75 27.09 6.29
CA ALA A 220 0.99 26.88 7.72
C ALA A 220 2.17 27.72 8.21
N SER A 221 1.96 28.48 9.28
CA SER A 221 2.98 29.39 9.84
C SER A 221 3.74 28.79 11.03
N CYS A 222 3.15 27.82 11.74
CA CYS A 222 3.72 27.23 12.96
C CYS A 222 3.69 25.70 12.87
N VAL A 223 4.77 25.11 12.34
CA VAL A 223 4.89 23.64 12.21
C VAL A 223 5.99 23.14 13.14
N PHE A 224 5.67 22.13 13.94
CA PHE A 224 6.58 21.44 14.84
C PHE A 224 6.74 19.99 14.42
N VAL A 225 7.98 19.52 14.25
CA VAL A 225 8.29 18.11 13.94
C VAL A 225 8.85 17.46 15.19
N ALA A 226 8.12 16.53 15.78
CA ALA A 226 8.55 15.79 16.97
C ALA A 226 8.97 14.36 16.59
N ASN A 227 10.16 13.94 17.03
CA ASN A 227 10.64 12.58 16.78
C ASN A 227 11.50 12.04 17.93
N ARG A 228 11.44 10.73 18.18
CA ARG A 228 12.26 10.08 19.22
C ARG A 228 13.76 10.31 19.00
N THR A 229 14.18 10.35 17.74
CA THR A 229 15.55 10.72 17.36
C THR A 229 15.53 12.17 16.87
N ILE A 230 15.94 13.10 17.75
CA ILE A 230 15.92 14.55 17.49
C ILE A 230 16.66 14.94 16.21
N ALA A 231 17.75 14.26 15.85
CA ALA A 231 18.50 14.53 14.63
C ALA A 231 17.64 14.42 13.36
N ARG A 232 16.74 13.43 13.30
CA ARG A 232 15.80 13.25 12.18
C ARG A 232 14.73 14.34 12.14
N ALA A 233 14.26 14.79 13.31
CA ALA A 233 13.34 15.92 13.38
C ALA A 233 14.01 17.21 12.86
N LYS A 234 15.25 17.48 13.28
CA LYS A 234 16.04 18.64 12.79
C LYS A 234 16.26 18.60 11.28
N GLU A 235 16.65 17.45 10.75
CA GLU A 235 16.84 17.26 9.31
C GLU A 235 15.57 17.56 8.52
N LEU A 236 14.43 17.01 8.97
CA LEU A 236 13.16 17.24 8.30
C LEU A 236 12.71 18.71 8.44
N ALA A 237 12.78 19.25 9.65
CA ALA A 237 12.29 20.59 9.95
C ALA A 237 13.03 21.69 9.16
N ALA A 238 14.36 21.53 9.01
CA ALA A 238 15.19 22.45 8.21
C ALA A 238 14.81 22.54 6.73
N ARG A 239 14.13 21.52 6.17
CA ARG A 239 13.73 21.50 4.76
C ARG A 239 12.47 22.31 4.47
N PHE A 240 11.66 22.59 5.48
CA PHE A 240 10.31 23.14 5.33
C PHE A 240 10.01 24.27 6.32
N ASP A 241 11.05 24.93 6.84
CA ASP A 241 10.95 26.03 7.80
C ASP A 241 10.08 25.70 9.04
N ALA A 242 10.23 24.47 9.53
CA ALA A 242 9.56 24.00 10.74
C ALA A 242 10.51 24.02 11.94
N ALA A 243 9.96 23.92 13.14
CA ALA A 243 10.72 23.75 14.38
C ALA A 243 10.84 22.26 14.74
N ALA A 244 12.03 21.81 15.11
CA ALA A 244 12.24 20.43 15.57
C ALA A 244 12.06 20.35 17.08
N LEU A 245 11.30 19.34 17.52
CA LEU A 245 11.11 18.99 18.93
C LEU A 245 11.59 17.57 19.21
N ARG A 246 12.01 17.35 20.44
CA ARG A 246 12.10 16.00 20.97
C ARG A 246 10.68 15.47 21.22
N PHE A 247 10.53 14.15 21.21
CA PHE A 247 9.19 13.55 21.36
C PHE A 247 8.59 13.77 22.76
N ASP A 248 9.43 13.84 23.80
CA ASP A 248 9.04 14.18 25.17
C ASP A 248 8.53 15.63 25.27
N GLU A 249 9.23 16.58 24.65
CA GLU A 249 8.82 18.00 24.60
C GLU A 249 7.46 18.23 23.94
N PHE A 250 7.03 17.33 23.05
CA PHE A 250 5.69 17.41 22.47
C PHE A 250 4.60 17.21 23.53
N TYR A 251 4.79 16.30 24.49
CA TYR A 251 3.78 16.05 25.52
C TYR A 251 3.57 17.28 26.42
N ASP A 252 4.66 18.00 26.73
CA ASP A 252 4.61 19.24 27.52
C ASP A 252 3.89 20.38 26.79
N ARG A 253 3.85 20.32 25.44
CA ARG A 253 3.26 21.35 24.57
C ARG A 253 1.97 20.92 23.90
N LEU A 254 1.41 19.79 24.32
CA LEU A 254 0.18 19.24 23.75
C LEU A 254 -0.96 20.27 23.78
N ASP A 255 -0.99 21.15 24.80
CA ASP A 255 -2.05 22.15 25.01
C ASP A 255 -2.05 23.25 23.95
N GLU A 256 -0.91 23.44 23.28
CA GLU A 256 -0.77 24.41 22.20
C GLU A 256 -1.33 23.89 20.88
N ALA A 257 -1.48 22.57 20.73
CA ALA A 257 -1.76 21.91 19.46
C ALA A 257 -3.20 22.15 18.97
N ASP A 258 -3.30 22.70 17.76
CA ASP A 258 -4.58 22.79 17.04
C ASP A 258 -4.78 21.55 16.15
N ILE A 259 -3.69 21.08 15.55
CA ILE A 259 -3.66 19.97 14.59
C ILE A 259 -2.47 19.07 14.92
N ILE A 260 -2.70 17.76 14.97
CA ILE A 260 -1.67 16.75 15.17
C ILE A 260 -1.73 15.75 14.02
N PHE A 261 -0.62 15.58 13.29
CA PHE A 261 -0.45 14.51 12.32
C PHE A 261 0.46 13.43 12.92
N CYS A 262 -0.02 12.20 13.02
CA CYS A 262 0.77 11.07 13.46
C CYS A 262 1.22 10.25 12.25
N ALA A 263 2.53 10.04 12.12
CA ALA A 263 3.14 9.31 11.02
C ALA A 263 4.42 8.60 11.50
N THR A 264 4.39 8.02 12.70
CA THR A 264 5.53 7.30 13.25
C THR A 264 5.58 5.85 12.74
N ALA A 265 6.66 5.15 13.08
CA ALA A 265 6.81 3.71 12.84
C ALA A 265 6.68 2.91 14.15
N SER A 266 5.96 3.45 15.14
CA SER A 266 5.74 2.81 16.43
C SER A 266 4.90 1.54 16.28
N LYS A 267 5.16 0.54 17.13
CA LYS A 267 4.30 -0.65 17.26
C LYS A 267 3.22 -0.48 18.35
N HIS A 268 3.22 0.67 19.03
CA HIS A 268 2.35 0.99 20.14
C HIS A 268 1.78 2.39 19.96
N PHE A 269 0.60 2.63 20.52
CA PHE A 269 0.02 3.97 20.59
C PHE A 269 1.00 4.93 21.28
N VAL A 270 1.34 6.00 20.56
CA VAL A 270 2.13 7.13 21.06
C VAL A 270 1.25 8.21 21.65
N LEU A 271 0.00 8.31 21.18
CA LEU A 271 -1.06 9.10 21.80
C LEU A 271 -2.06 8.16 22.46
N LYS A 272 -2.12 8.18 23.78
CA LYS A 272 -3.03 7.38 24.60
C LYS A 272 -4.01 8.28 25.34
N LYS A 273 -5.14 7.76 25.78
CA LYS A 273 -6.20 8.55 26.41
C LYS A 273 -5.74 9.26 27.69
N ASP A 274 -4.84 8.64 28.44
CA ASP A 274 -4.28 9.14 29.69
C ASP A 274 -3.52 10.47 29.53
N ILE A 275 -2.79 10.67 28.43
CA ILE A 275 -2.04 11.93 28.20
C ILE A 275 -2.97 13.14 27.97
N PHE A 276 -4.24 12.90 27.67
CA PHE A 276 -5.26 13.95 27.53
C PHE A 276 -6.05 14.16 28.84
N GLN A 277 -5.85 13.34 29.87
CA GLN A 277 -6.51 13.49 31.17
C GLN A 277 -5.79 14.57 31.99
N GLY A 278 -6.50 15.66 32.31
CA GLY A 278 -5.98 16.76 33.13
C GLY A 278 -5.50 18.00 32.35
N ASN A 279 -5.48 17.92 31.01
CA ASN A 279 -5.05 19.02 30.13
C ASN A 279 -6.23 19.85 29.58
N ARG A 280 -5.98 21.11 29.20
CA ARG A 280 -7.01 22.11 28.82
C ARG A 280 -7.60 21.92 27.41
N HIS A 281 -7.20 20.88 26.67
CA HIS A 281 -7.67 20.61 25.29
C HIS A 281 -9.20 20.55 25.13
N THR A 282 -9.93 20.29 26.23
CA THR A 282 -11.38 20.12 26.23
C THR A 282 -12.18 21.36 25.79
N GLU A 283 -11.57 22.55 25.84
CA GLU A 283 -12.23 23.82 25.46
C GLU A 283 -11.86 24.30 24.06
N LYS A 284 -10.56 24.29 23.70
CA LYS A 284 -10.06 24.75 22.39
C LYS A 284 -10.32 23.71 21.28
N GLY A 285 -10.27 22.43 21.64
CA GLY A 285 -10.35 21.31 20.74
C GLY A 285 -9.07 21.07 19.92
N VAL A 286 -8.84 19.82 19.53
CA VAL A 286 -7.69 19.39 18.72
C VAL A 286 -8.15 18.43 17.63
N ILE A 287 -7.57 18.59 16.43
CA ILE A 287 -7.81 17.69 15.30
C ILE A 287 -6.59 16.78 15.14
N ILE A 288 -6.81 15.48 15.20
CA ILE A 288 -5.77 14.47 15.10
C ILE A 288 -5.98 13.66 13.84
N PHE A 289 -4.95 13.55 13.02
CA PHE A 289 -4.90 12.70 11.84
C PHE A 289 -3.87 11.60 12.09
N ASP A 290 -4.32 10.35 12.16
CA ASP A 290 -3.46 9.18 12.31
C ASP A 290 -3.21 8.53 10.94
N LEU A 291 -2.02 8.77 10.40
CA LEU A 291 -1.52 8.21 9.14
C LEU A 291 -0.57 7.02 9.37
N ALA A 292 -0.40 6.57 10.62
CA ALA A 292 0.51 5.48 10.95
C ALA A 292 -0.13 4.11 10.75
N LEU A 293 0.72 3.12 10.44
CA LEU A 293 0.34 1.71 10.45
C LEU A 293 1.47 0.88 11.09
N PRO A 294 1.25 0.22 12.24
CA PRO A 294 0.05 0.27 13.09
C PRO A 294 -0.29 1.68 13.59
N ARG A 295 -1.55 1.92 13.99
CA ARG A 295 -2.02 3.23 14.47
C ARG A 295 -1.17 3.75 15.61
N ASP A 296 -0.92 5.05 15.56
CA ASP A 296 -0.21 5.80 16.57
C ASP A 296 -1.15 6.27 17.70
N VAL A 297 -2.45 6.34 17.43
CA VAL A 297 -3.45 6.91 18.33
C VAL A 297 -4.39 5.85 18.87
N GLU A 298 -4.53 5.81 20.19
CA GLU A 298 -5.49 4.93 20.85
C GLU A 298 -6.92 5.26 20.43
N PRO A 299 -7.71 4.29 19.93
CA PRO A 299 -9.07 4.57 19.40
C PRO A 299 -10.01 5.23 20.41
N ASP A 300 -9.86 4.90 21.70
CA ASP A 300 -10.71 5.39 22.79
C ASP A 300 -10.59 6.90 23.05
N ILE A 301 -9.57 7.55 22.48
CA ILE A 301 -9.41 9.01 22.49
C ILE A 301 -10.61 9.70 21.80
N ARG A 302 -11.30 9.04 20.87
CA ARG A 302 -12.50 9.59 20.21
C ARG A 302 -13.62 9.98 21.17
N GLY A 303 -13.68 9.36 22.36
CA GLY A 303 -14.66 9.68 23.38
C GLY A 303 -14.36 10.95 24.19
N LEU A 304 -13.19 11.58 23.98
CA LEU A 304 -12.79 12.77 24.71
C LEU A 304 -13.40 14.05 24.12
N ARG A 305 -13.92 14.91 25.00
CA ARG A 305 -14.46 16.22 24.61
C ARG A 305 -13.37 17.06 23.95
N GLY A 306 -13.68 17.68 22.82
CA GLY A 306 -12.76 18.54 22.08
C GLY A 306 -11.80 17.78 21.15
N VAL A 307 -11.76 16.45 21.17
CA VAL A 307 -10.88 15.69 20.28
C VAL A 307 -11.62 15.20 19.04
N ARG A 308 -11.06 15.47 17.86
CA ARG A 308 -11.53 14.91 16.58
C ARG A 308 -10.42 14.06 15.96
N LEU A 309 -10.59 12.73 15.94
CA LEU A 309 -9.63 11.79 15.38
C LEU A 309 -10.08 11.25 14.02
N PHE A 310 -9.20 11.38 13.03
CA PHE A 310 -9.33 10.84 11.68
C PHE A 310 -8.23 9.82 11.44
N ASP A 311 -8.60 8.60 11.02
CA ASP A 311 -7.64 7.59 10.59
C ASP A 311 -7.52 7.51 9.06
N LEU A 312 -6.62 6.64 8.58
CA LEU A 312 -6.37 6.44 7.15
C LEU A 312 -7.64 6.14 6.33
N ASP A 313 -8.60 5.38 6.86
CA ASP A 313 -9.83 5.05 6.12
C ASP A 313 -10.70 6.32 5.95
N GLN A 314 -10.75 7.17 6.98
CA GLN A 314 -11.49 8.44 6.93
C GLN A 314 -10.81 9.49 6.03
N ILE A 315 -9.47 9.52 5.98
CA ILE A 315 -8.70 10.48 5.17
C ILE A 315 -8.76 10.13 3.67
N SER A 316 -8.76 8.83 3.34
CA SER A 316 -8.69 8.33 1.96
C SER A 316 -10.01 8.35 1.18
N SER A 317 -11.12 8.77 1.79
CA SER A 317 -12.47 8.72 1.21
C SER A 317 -12.73 9.73 0.06
N GLY A 318 -11.70 10.35 -0.50
CA GLY A 318 -11.79 11.32 -1.60
C GLY A 318 -11.58 10.68 -2.97
N ASP A 319 -12.66 10.19 -3.59
CA ASP A 319 -12.68 9.84 -5.02
C ASP A 319 -12.51 11.12 -5.85
N ASN A 320 -11.36 11.29 -6.51
CA ASN A 320 -11.18 12.47 -7.37
C ASN A 320 -10.31 12.19 -8.60
N TYR A 321 -10.77 11.28 -9.48
CA TYR A 321 -10.27 11.24 -10.85
C TYR A 321 -11.33 10.85 -11.88
N SER A 322 -11.23 11.47 -13.06
CA SER A 322 -12.09 11.22 -14.21
C SER A 322 -11.91 9.78 -14.72
N ARG A 323 -12.99 8.97 -14.68
CA ARG A 323 -13.06 7.59 -15.18
C ARG A 323 -12.32 7.36 -16.52
N PRO A 324 -12.48 8.21 -17.56
CA PRO A 324 -11.77 8.08 -18.83
C PRO A 324 -10.24 7.91 -18.73
N VAL A 325 -9.57 8.72 -17.90
CA VAL A 325 -8.09 8.66 -17.78
C VAL A 325 -7.66 7.35 -17.11
N THR A 326 -8.44 6.86 -16.15
CA THR A 326 -8.15 5.58 -15.49
C THR A 326 -8.29 4.39 -16.43
N ASP A 327 -9.22 4.44 -17.39
CA ASP A 327 -9.42 3.38 -18.38
C ASP A 327 -8.24 3.28 -19.37
N GLU A 328 -7.69 4.41 -19.81
CA GLU A 328 -6.50 4.43 -20.68
C GLU A 328 -5.26 3.83 -19.99
N ILE A 329 -5.07 4.16 -18.71
CA ILE A 329 -3.97 3.59 -17.92
C ILE A 329 -4.20 2.09 -17.72
N ARG A 330 -5.43 1.65 -17.38
CA ARG A 330 -5.78 0.22 -17.27
C ARG A 330 -5.47 -0.52 -18.57
N ALA A 331 -5.86 0.03 -19.72
CA ALA A 331 -5.57 -0.57 -21.03
C ALA A 331 -4.06 -0.68 -21.30
N LEU A 332 -3.28 0.36 -20.98
CA LEU A 332 -1.82 0.30 -21.08
C LEU A 332 -1.25 -0.81 -20.19
N ILE A 333 -1.68 -0.87 -18.93
CA ILE A 333 -1.17 -1.84 -17.95
C ILE A 333 -1.51 -3.28 -18.36
N ALA A 334 -2.76 -3.54 -18.72
CA ALA A 334 -3.20 -4.84 -19.23
C ALA A 334 -2.38 -5.28 -20.45
N SER A 335 -2.14 -4.36 -21.40
CA SER A 335 -1.30 -4.62 -22.57
C SER A 335 0.14 -4.97 -22.20
N LYS A 336 0.74 -4.27 -21.23
CA LYS A 336 2.11 -4.56 -20.76
C LYS A 336 2.21 -5.88 -20.00
N ALA A 337 1.22 -6.20 -19.18
CA ALA A 337 1.13 -7.48 -18.46
C ALA A 337 0.99 -8.64 -19.45
N GLU A 338 0.09 -8.53 -20.42
CA GLU A 338 -0.10 -9.50 -21.50
C GLU A 338 1.19 -9.72 -22.30
N TYR A 339 1.85 -8.63 -22.72
CA TYR A 339 3.10 -8.72 -23.46
C TYR A 339 4.21 -9.40 -22.65
N PHE A 340 4.34 -9.05 -21.36
CA PHE A 340 5.30 -9.70 -20.46
C PHE A 340 5.00 -11.19 -20.34
N PHE A 341 3.74 -11.54 -20.07
CA PHE A 341 3.31 -12.91 -19.83
C PHE A 341 3.56 -13.79 -21.08
N LYS A 342 3.16 -13.32 -22.27
CA LYS A 342 3.43 -14.01 -23.55
C LYS A 342 4.92 -14.20 -23.81
N ARG A 343 5.72 -13.14 -23.63
CA ARG A 343 7.17 -13.20 -23.86
C ARG A 343 7.86 -14.17 -22.89
N TYR A 344 7.44 -14.19 -21.64
CA TYR A 344 8.01 -15.08 -20.64
C TYR A 344 7.65 -16.55 -20.93
N LEU A 345 6.38 -16.83 -21.22
CA LEU A 345 5.89 -18.16 -21.62
C LEU A 345 6.60 -18.71 -22.87
N TRP A 346 6.93 -17.84 -23.81
CA TRP A 346 7.70 -18.20 -25.00
C TRP A 346 9.15 -18.57 -24.67
N ARG A 347 9.83 -17.79 -23.80
CA ARG A 347 11.22 -18.07 -23.39
C ARG A 347 11.32 -19.29 -22.47
N SER A 348 10.29 -19.59 -21.69
CA SER A 348 10.25 -20.75 -20.80
C SER A 348 9.89 -22.06 -21.52
N GLY A 349 9.70 -22.04 -22.85
CA GLY A 349 9.40 -23.23 -23.63
C GLY A 349 8.04 -23.87 -23.34
N SER A 350 7.09 -23.12 -22.75
CA SER A 350 5.74 -23.66 -22.50
C SER A 350 5.01 -23.91 -23.84
N GLU A 351 4.27 -25.02 -23.95
CA GLU A 351 3.44 -25.34 -25.13
C GLU A 351 2.50 -24.16 -25.48
N TYR A 352 2.02 -23.43 -24.47
CA TYR A 352 1.17 -22.25 -24.61
C TYR A 352 1.86 -21.06 -25.31
N GLY A 353 3.15 -20.83 -25.01
CA GLY A 353 3.95 -19.76 -25.61
C GLY A 353 4.32 -20.03 -27.07
N GLN A 354 4.43 -21.30 -27.47
CA GLN A 354 4.80 -21.68 -28.84
C GLN A 354 3.59 -21.65 -29.80
N ALA A 355 2.41 -22.10 -29.36
CA ALA A 355 1.22 -22.18 -30.20
C ALA A 355 0.69 -20.80 -30.66
N ARG A 356 0.66 -19.79 -29.77
CA ARG A 356 0.05 -18.48 -30.07
C ARG A 356 0.99 -17.42 -30.66
N TRP A 357 2.31 -17.60 -30.52
CA TRP A 357 3.29 -16.69 -31.13
C TRP A 357 3.38 -16.86 -32.65
N GLN A 358 3.00 -18.04 -33.16
CA GLN A 358 2.85 -18.28 -34.60
C GLN A 358 1.66 -17.49 -35.19
N GLU A 359 0.58 -17.32 -34.44
CA GLU A 359 -0.63 -16.59 -34.86
C GLU A 359 -0.50 -15.05 -34.77
N SER A 360 0.46 -14.53 -34.01
CA SER A 360 0.58 -13.09 -33.71
C SER A 360 1.81 -12.41 -34.34
N ARG A 361 2.43 -13.04 -35.35
CA ARG A 361 3.45 -12.37 -36.17
C ARG A 361 2.81 -11.16 -36.89
N PRO A 362 3.34 -9.93 -36.75
CA PRO A 362 3.05 -8.90 -37.73
C PRO A 362 3.56 -9.42 -39.08
N LEU A 363 2.70 -9.38 -40.10
CA LEU A 363 3.07 -9.69 -41.48
C LEU A 363 4.31 -8.87 -41.81
N ARG A 364 5.41 -9.55 -42.17
CA ARG A 364 6.56 -8.86 -42.75
C ARG A 364 6.08 -8.21 -44.05
N PRO A 365 6.42 -6.95 -44.34
CA PRO A 365 6.30 -6.46 -45.70
C PRO A 365 7.24 -7.33 -46.55
N CYS A 366 6.68 -8.07 -47.50
CA CYS A 366 7.46 -8.60 -48.59
C CYS A 366 7.97 -7.39 -49.37
N LEU A 367 9.30 -7.19 -49.37
CA LEU A 367 9.95 -6.34 -50.35
C LEU A 367 9.83 -7.04 -51.70
N SER A 368 9.05 -6.44 -52.60
CA SER A 368 9.20 -6.58 -54.05
C SER A 368 9.42 -5.19 -54.61
#